data_AF-A0A397GB09-F1
#
_entry.id   AF-A0A397GB09-F1
#
_cell.length_a   1.000
_cell.length_b   1.000
_cell.length_c   1.000
_cell.angle_alpha   90.00
_cell.angle_beta   90.00
_cell.angle_gamma   90.00
#
_symmetry.space_group_name_H-M   'P 1'
#
loop_
_entity.id
_entity.type
_entity.pdbx_description
1 polymer ?
#
loop_
_entity_poly.entity_id
_entity_poly.type
_entity_poly.pdbx_seq_one_letter_code
_entity_poly.pdbx_strand_id
1 'polypeptide(L)'
;MIFSKIENKLEQAGHLKTAQLIRLLEHYAQFQRFHSKYWVHQALRLDYKIRETVQREIHIKSLYESYNQSGRHHPLTDAEFEMVHIWQDELDDLDKTYWCLTRELNWITSTQFQGPLKRAYAAHHSNPSWYLSANHRRECAERGGCCARDCGCCGKPRETERFFKLGHCTEECPCCRKEFGEKRLSLRARADIDFERIGFKMERAYIWGI
;
A
#
# COMPACT_ATOMS: atom_id res chain seq x y z
N MET A 1 -26.36 13.16 -15.07
CA MET A 1 -25.59 12.09 -15.75
C MET A 1 -26.39 10.79 -15.71
N ILE A 2 -26.64 10.16 -16.87
CA ILE A 2 -27.41 8.91 -16.96
C ILE A 2 -26.59 7.72 -16.44
N PHE A 3 -25.28 7.69 -16.69
CA PHE A 3 -24.37 6.62 -16.24
C PHE A 3 -24.33 6.48 -14.72
N SER A 4 -24.26 7.58 -13.96
CA SER A 4 -24.24 7.51 -12.49
C SER A 4 -25.51 6.90 -11.89
N LYS A 5 -26.69 7.09 -12.51
CA LYS A 5 -27.93 6.44 -12.06
C LYS A 5 -27.92 4.93 -12.31
N ILE A 6 -27.36 4.50 -13.45
CA ILE A 6 -27.24 3.08 -13.81
C ILE A 6 -26.21 2.39 -12.90
N GLU A 7 -25.04 3.01 -12.69
CA GLU A 7 -24.00 2.55 -11.76
C GLU A 7 -24.57 2.28 -10.37
N ASN A 8 -25.29 3.25 -9.80
CA ASN A 8 -25.85 3.13 -8.45
C ASN A 8 -26.86 1.97 -8.35
N LYS A 9 -27.70 1.77 -9.36
CA LYS A 9 -28.64 0.62 -9.40
C LYS A 9 -27.90 -0.71 -9.47
N LEU A 10 -26.82 -0.79 -10.24
CA LEU A 10 -25.99 -1.99 -10.34
C LEU A 10 -25.29 -2.29 -9.01
N GLU A 11 -24.75 -1.28 -8.33
CA GLU A 11 -24.14 -1.46 -7.00
C GLU A 11 -25.15 -1.92 -5.96
N GLN A 12 -26.34 -1.31 -5.93
CA GLN A 12 -27.45 -1.72 -5.04
C GLN A 12 -27.90 -3.15 -5.31
N ALA A 13 -27.82 -3.62 -6.56
CA ALA A 13 -28.10 -4.99 -6.95
C ALA A 13 -26.91 -5.95 -6.76
N GLY A 14 -25.79 -5.51 -6.17
CA GLY A 14 -24.60 -6.34 -5.93
C GLY A 14 -23.69 -6.54 -7.16
N HIS A 15 -23.97 -5.86 -8.27
CA HIS A 15 -23.20 -5.95 -9.51
C HIS A 15 -22.06 -4.92 -9.58
N LEU A 16 -21.23 -4.85 -8.52
CA LEU A 16 -20.14 -3.87 -8.42
C LEU A 16 -19.13 -3.95 -9.58
N LYS A 17 -18.75 -5.16 -10.02
CA LYS A 17 -17.82 -5.34 -11.15
C LYS A 17 -18.38 -4.74 -12.44
N THR A 18 -19.68 -4.91 -12.69
CA THR A 18 -20.36 -4.33 -13.87
C THR A 18 -20.40 -2.80 -13.76
N ALA A 19 -20.70 -2.26 -12.57
CA ALA A 19 -20.64 -0.82 -12.34
C ALA A 19 -19.21 -0.27 -12.59
N GLN A 20 -18.17 -0.95 -12.12
CA GLN A 20 -16.77 -0.57 -12.35
C GLN A 20 -16.39 -0.60 -13.83
N LEU A 21 -16.86 -1.60 -14.60
CA LEU A 21 -16.66 -1.65 -16.05
C LEU A 21 -17.31 -0.46 -16.76
N ILE A 22 -18.53 -0.07 -16.38
CA ILE A 22 -19.18 1.12 -16.95
C ILE A 22 -18.37 2.38 -16.66
N ARG A 23 -17.89 2.56 -15.43
CA ARG A 23 -17.06 3.71 -15.07
C ARG A 23 -15.75 3.73 -15.84
N LEU A 24 -15.14 2.56 -16.07
CA LEU A 24 -13.92 2.44 -16.89
C LEU A 24 -14.18 2.86 -18.34
N LEU A 25 -15.30 2.41 -18.92
CA LEU A 25 -15.71 2.79 -20.28
C LEU A 25 -16.00 4.29 -20.38
N GLU A 26 -16.73 4.85 -19.42
CA GLU A 26 -17.01 6.28 -19.35
C GLU A 26 -15.70 7.09 -19.22
N HIS A 27 -14.78 6.62 -18.37
CA HIS A 27 -13.47 7.24 -18.19
C HIS A 27 -12.67 7.31 -19.48
N TYR A 28 -12.63 6.22 -20.26
CA TYR A 28 -11.92 6.22 -21.55
C TYR A 28 -12.64 6.95 -22.68
N ALA A 29 -13.97 7.08 -22.59
CA ALA A 29 -14.75 7.89 -23.52
C ALA A 29 -14.54 9.40 -23.28
N GLN A 30 -14.15 9.80 -22.05
CA GLN A 30 -13.83 11.19 -21.73
C GLN A 30 -12.37 11.52 -22.14
N PHE A 31 -12.16 12.60 -22.89
CA PHE A 31 -10.85 13.02 -23.43
C PHE A 31 -9.80 13.45 -22.37
N GLN A 32 -10.05 13.28 -21.07
CA GLN A 32 -9.20 13.70 -19.93
C GLN A 32 -8.10 12.68 -19.57
N ARG A 33 -7.46 12.06 -20.58
CA ARG A 33 -6.61 10.86 -20.39
C ARG A 33 -5.22 11.13 -19.78
N PHE A 34 -4.60 12.27 -20.08
CA PHE A 34 -3.20 12.51 -19.71
C PHE A 34 -3.04 12.81 -18.21
N HIS A 35 -3.85 13.72 -17.66
CA HIS A 35 -3.77 14.09 -16.24
C HIS A 35 -4.23 12.96 -15.31
N SER A 36 -5.28 12.22 -15.70
CA SER A 36 -5.79 11.11 -14.88
C SER A 36 -4.76 10.00 -14.68
N LYS A 37 -4.05 9.60 -15.73
CA LYS A 37 -2.99 8.58 -15.63
C LYS A 37 -1.89 9.01 -14.67
N TYR A 38 -1.40 10.25 -14.80
CA TYR A 38 -0.39 10.80 -13.90
C TYR A 38 -0.84 10.71 -12.43
N TRP A 39 -2.06 11.17 -12.11
CA TRP A 39 -2.56 11.15 -10.75
C TRP A 39 -2.78 9.74 -10.19
N VAL A 40 -3.22 8.79 -11.03
CA VAL A 40 -3.34 7.38 -10.63
C VAL A 40 -1.98 6.79 -10.27
N HIS A 41 -0.95 7.07 -11.06
CA HIS A 41 0.42 6.62 -10.77
C HIS A 41 0.95 7.21 -9.46
N GLN A 42 0.72 8.50 -9.23
CA GLN A 42 1.12 9.15 -7.98
C GLN A 42 0.39 8.54 -6.78
N ALA A 43 -0.92 8.31 -6.87
CA ALA A 43 -1.69 7.67 -5.80
C ALA A 43 -1.17 6.26 -5.48
N LEU A 44 -0.89 5.44 -6.50
CA LEU A 44 -0.29 4.10 -6.35
C LEU A 44 1.07 4.14 -5.65
N ARG A 45 1.93 5.09 -6.05
CA ARG A 45 3.25 5.28 -5.45
C ARG A 45 3.15 5.68 -3.98
N LEU A 46 2.28 6.64 -3.66
CA LEU A 46 2.07 7.09 -2.29
C LEU A 46 1.51 5.97 -1.41
N ASP A 47 0.51 5.23 -1.89
CA ASP A 47 -0.07 4.09 -1.18
C ASP A 47 0.97 2.96 -0.93
N TYR A 48 1.86 2.69 -1.89
CA TYR A 48 3.00 1.80 -1.66
C TYR A 48 3.96 2.35 -0.59
N LYS A 49 4.32 3.63 -0.66
CA LYS A 49 5.25 4.27 0.28
C LYS A 49 4.70 4.35 1.70
N ILE A 50 3.41 4.64 1.86
CA ILE A 50 2.72 4.59 3.15
C ILE A 50 2.84 3.19 3.75
N ARG A 51 2.56 2.14 2.97
CA ARG A 51 2.74 0.76 3.44
C ARG A 51 4.18 0.45 3.80
N GLU A 52 5.14 0.97 3.05
CA GLU A 52 6.57 0.79 3.32
C GLU A 52 6.97 1.42 4.65
N THR A 53 6.56 2.67 4.88
CA THR A 53 6.75 3.39 6.14
C THR A 53 6.15 2.64 7.33
N VAL A 54 4.89 2.20 7.22
CA VAL A 54 4.22 1.44 8.30
C VAL A 54 4.92 0.12 8.57
N GLN A 55 5.37 -0.59 7.52
CA GLN A 55 6.06 -1.86 7.68
C GLN A 55 7.45 -1.70 8.32
N ARG A 56 8.16 -0.63 7.99
CA ARG A 56 9.43 -0.27 8.63
C ARG A 56 9.25 0.05 10.10
N GLU A 57 8.24 0.87 10.42
CA GLU A 57 7.90 1.23 11.80
C GLU A 57 7.66 -0.02 12.66
N ILE A 58 6.85 -0.96 12.18
CA ILE A 58 6.58 -2.22 12.87
C ILE A 58 7.86 -3.04 13.02
N HIS A 59 8.71 -3.08 12.00
CA HIS A 59 9.97 -3.82 12.09
C HIS A 59 10.89 -3.24 13.18
N ILE A 60 11.09 -1.92 13.20
CA ILE A 60 11.92 -1.26 14.22
C ILE A 60 11.34 -1.49 15.62
N LYS A 61 10.02 -1.34 15.80
CA LYS A 61 9.35 -1.63 17.08
C LYS A 61 9.58 -3.08 17.52
N SER A 62 9.49 -4.04 16.61
CA SER A 62 9.77 -5.45 16.92
C SER A 62 11.22 -5.71 17.32
N LEU A 63 12.19 -4.97 16.74
CA LEU A 63 13.60 -5.03 17.15
C LEU A 63 13.78 -4.48 18.56
N TYR A 64 13.16 -3.33 18.85
CA TYR A 64 13.20 -2.71 20.17
C TYR A 64 12.56 -3.58 21.26
N GLU A 65 11.41 -4.21 20.97
CA GLU A 65 10.76 -5.15 21.89
C GLU A 65 11.62 -6.39 22.13
N SER A 66 12.17 -7.00 21.07
CA SER A 66 13.07 -8.15 21.18
C SER A 66 14.32 -7.81 22.01
N TYR A 67 14.84 -6.59 21.81
CA TYR A 67 15.96 -6.06 22.57
C TYR A 67 15.62 -5.91 24.06
N ASN A 68 14.47 -5.31 24.41
CA ASN A 68 14.05 -5.12 25.80
C ASN A 68 13.69 -6.44 26.51
N GLN A 69 13.06 -7.38 25.80
CA GLN A 69 12.64 -8.67 26.35
C GLN A 69 13.82 -9.62 26.61
N SER A 70 15.00 -9.34 26.05
CA SER A 70 16.22 -10.13 26.30
C SER A 70 16.77 -10.03 27.74
N GLY A 71 16.06 -9.36 28.66
CA GLY A 71 16.27 -9.49 30.11
C GLY A 71 17.56 -8.83 30.59
N ARG A 72 17.82 -7.59 30.15
CA ARG A 72 19.05 -6.88 30.53
C ARG A 72 19.00 -6.40 31.97
N HIS A 73 19.77 -7.08 32.83
CA HIS A 73 20.12 -6.62 34.17
C HIS A 73 21.38 -5.72 34.19
N HIS A 74 21.92 -5.35 33.03
CA HIS A 74 23.12 -4.52 32.92
C HIS A 74 22.82 -3.18 32.23
N PRO A 75 23.55 -2.10 32.58
CA PRO A 75 23.50 -0.83 31.84
C PRO A 75 23.79 -1.03 30.35
N LEU A 76 23.23 -0.17 29.51
CA LEU A 76 23.51 -0.14 28.07
C LEU A 76 25.00 0.10 27.83
N THR A 77 25.58 -0.62 26.87
CA THR A 77 26.88 -0.23 26.31
C THR A 77 26.69 1.00 25.41
N ASP A 78 27.78 1.75 25.15
CA ASP A 78 27.72 2.95 24.29
C ASP A 78 27.17 2.63 22.88
N ALA A 79 27.55 1.49 22.30
CA ALA A 79 27.08 1.05 21.00
C ALA A 79 25.57 0.74 20.99
N GLU A 80 25.04 0.23 22.09
CA GLU A 80 23.62 -0.09 22.22
C GLU A 80 22.79 1.16 22.49
N PHE A 81 23.34 2.10 23.26
CA PHE A 81 22.76 3.41 23.45
C PHE A 81 22.64 4.15 22.11
N GLU A 82 23.71 4.15 21.30
CA GLU A 82 23.71 4.72 19.95
C GLU A 82 22.67 4.04 19.04
N MET A 83 22.62 2.71 19.03
CA MET A 83 21.63 1.96 18.24
C MET A 83 20.19 2.30 18.61
N VAL A 84 19.88 2.38 19.91
CA VAL A 84 18.54 2.76 20.39
C VAL A 84 18.20 4.20 19.97
N HIS A 85 19.16 5.12 20.03
CA HIS A 85 18.97 6.48 19.53
C HIS A 85 18.69 6.51 18.03
N ILE A 86 19.45 5.76 17.23
CA ILE A 86 19.20 5.65 15.77
C ILE A 86 17.78 5.15 15.49
N TRP A 87 17.30 4.15 16.22
CA TRP A 87 15.93 3.66 16.06
C TRP A 87 14.87 4.68 16.46
N GLN A 88 15.11 5.44 17.52
CA GLN A 88 14.19 6.51 17.96
C GLN A 88 14.10 7.62 16.92
N ASP A 89 15.25 8.11 16.44
CA ASP A 89 15.32 9.13 15.39
C ASP A 89 14.63 8.63 14.10
N GLU A 90 14.84 7.37 13.73
CA GLU A 90 14.19 6.78 12.56
C GLU A 90 12.66 6.68 12.74
N LEU A 91 12.18 6.31 13.94
CA LEU A 91 10.75 6.27 14.23
C LEU A 91 10.09 7.66 14.14
N ASP A 92 10.76 8.70 14.62
CA ASP A 92 10.29 10.08 14.53
C ASP A 92 10.22 10.56 13.08
N ASP A 93 11.20 10.20 12.25
CA ASP A 93 11.21 10.52 10.82
C ASP A 93 10.18 9.72 10.03
N LEU A 94 9.93 8.46 10.40
CA LEU A 94 8.85 7.65 9.83
C LEU A 94 7.47 8.24 10.17
N ASP A 95 7.28 8.81 11.37
CA ASP A 95 6.03 9.48 11.73
C ASP A 95 5.75 10.70 10.85
N LYS A 96 6.75 11.58 10.69
CA LYS A 96 6.67 12.75 9.80
C LYS A 96 6.39 12.32 8.35
N THR A 97 7.12 11.30 7.89
CA THR A 97 6.97 10.74 6.54
C THR A 97 5.57 10.19 6.31
N TYR A 98 5.04 9.41 7.26
CA TYR A 98 3.68 8.88 7.21
C TYR A 98 2.65 10.01 7.09
N TRP A 99 2.78 11.05 7.91
CA TRP A 99 1.89 12.21 7.89
C TRP A 99 1.90 12.92 6.54
N CYS A 100 3.08 13.20 5.98
CA CYS A 100 3.22 13.84 4.67
C CYS A 100 2.59 13.00 3.56
N LEU A 101 2.95 11.72 3.47
CA LEU A 101 2.48 10.83 2.40
C LEU A 101 0.96 10.62 2.45
N THR A 102 0.39 10.42 3.64
CA THR A 102 -1.06 10.23 3.79
C THR A 102 -1.85 11.49 3.44
N ARG A 103 -1.36 12.68 3.82
CA ARG A 103 -1.97 13.95 3.42
C ARG A 103 -1.92 14.14 1.91
N GLU A 104 -0.81 13.81 1.27
CA GLU A 104 -0.68 13.92 -0.18
C GLU A 104 -1.63 12.94 -0.90
N LEU A 105 -1.69 11.68 -0.46
CA LEU A 105 -2.63 10.70 -1.02
C LEU A 105 -4.09 11.18 -0.87
N ASN A 106 -4.43 11.72 0.29
CA ASN A 106 -5.77 12.30 0.53
C ASN A 106 -6.04 13.49 -0.37
N TRP A 107 -5.06 14.37 -0.60
CA TRP A 107 -5.20 15.50 -1.51
C TRP A 107 -5.41 15.03 -2.96
N ILE A 108 -4.61 14.10 -3.47
CA ILE A 108 -4.77 13.55 -4.84
C ILE A 108 -6.15 12.90 -5.00
N THR A 109 -6.52 12.02 -4.08
CA THR A 109 -7.75 11.22 -4.21
C THR A 109 -9.02 12.04 -3.99
N SER A 110 -8.95 13.16 -3.25
CA SER A 110 -10.09 14.05 -3.05
C SER A 110 -10.22 15.16 -4.10
N THR A 111 -9.10 15.70 -4.61
CA THR A 111 -9.08 16.89 -5.48
C THR A 111 -8.77 16.58 -6.94
N GLN A 112 -7.88 15.63 -7.21
CA GLN A 112 -7.42 15.36 -8.58
C GLN A 112 -8.23 14.25 -9.24
N PHE A 113 -8.70 13.27 -8.48
CA PHE A 113 -9.63 12.28 -9.01
C PHE A 113 -11.00 12.94 -9.22
N GLN A 114 -11.50 12.86 -10.44
CA GLN A 114 -12.77 13.46 -10.84
C GLN A 114 -13.62 12.49 -11.66
N GLY A 115 -14.93 12.76 -11.72
CA GLY A 115 -15.85 12.02 -12.57
C GLY A 115 -15.83 10.50 -12.29
N PRO A 116 -15.76 9.65 -13.33
CA PRO A 116 -15.78 8.19 -13.16
C PRO A 116 -14.59 7.65 -12.38
N LEU A 117 -13.41 8.29 -12.48
CA LEU A 117 -12.21 7.89 -11.76
C LEU A 117 -12.41 7.99 -10.24
N LYS A 118 -12.96 9.12 -9.77
CA LYS A 118 -13.27 9.33 -8.34
C LYS A 118 -14.28 8.32 -7.83
N ARG A 119 -15.35 8.08 -8.59
CA ARG A 119 -16.41 7.13 -8.22
C ARG A 119 -15.87 5.70 -8.14
N ALA A 120 -15.04 5.31 -9.11
CA ALA A 120 -14.42 3.99 -9.15
C ALA A 120 -13.50 3.76 -7.94
N TYR A 121 -12.59 4.70 -7.69
CA TYR A 121 -11.68 4.64 -6.54
C TYR A 121 -12.45 4.53 -5.23
N ALA A 122 -13.42 5.42 -4.99
CA ALA A 122 -14.22 5.43 -3.76
C ALA A 122 -15.00 4.12 -3.55
N ALA A 123 -15.63 3.59 -4.61
CA ALA A 123 -16.38 2.34 -4.52
C ALA A 123 -15.50 1.10 -4.38
N HIS A 124 -14.28 1.11 -4.93
CA HIS A 124 -13.34 0.01 -4.76
C HIS A 124 -12.75 0.02 -3.35
N HIS A 125 -12.27 1.17 -2.88
CA HIS A 125 -11.59 1.31 -1.59
C HIS A 125 -12.54 1.32 -0.38
N SER A 126 -13.86 1.46 -0.59
CA SER A 126 -14.85 1.23 0.47
C SER A 126 -15.01 -0.25 0.84
N ASN A 127 -14.58 -1.18 -0.03
CA ASN A 127 -14.55 -2.60 0.27
C ASN A 127 -13.38 -2.91 1.22
N PRO A 128 -13.62 -3.43 2.44
CA PRO A 128 -12.55 -3.75 3.37
C PRO A 128 -11.51 -4.76 2.85
N SER A 129 -11.85 -5.53 1.81
CA SER A 129 -10.99 -6.53 1.17
C SER A 129 -10.38 -6.08 -0.17
N TRP A 130 -10.43 -4.78 -0.51
CA TRP A 130 -9.92 -4.27 -1.79
C TRP A 130 -8.47 -4.70 -2.08
N TYR A 131 -7.63 -4.66 -1.05
CA TYR A 131 -6.21 -4.98 -1.11
C TYR A 131 -5.95 -6.49 -1.28
N LEU A 132 -6.95 -7.35 -1.06
CA LEU A 132 -6.83 -8.81 -1.15
C LEU A 132 -7.14 -9.37 -2.53
N SER A 133 -7.26 -8.50 -3.54
CA SER A 133 -7.55 -8.92 -4.91
C SER A 133 -6.49 -9.91 -5.44
N ALA A 134 -6.89 -10.76 -6.39
CA ALA A 134 -6.00 -11.75 -7.00
C ALA A 134 -4.75 -11.09 -7.64
N ASN A 135 -4.90 -9.87 -8.16
CA ASN A 135 -3.78 -9.11 -8.72
C ASN A 135 -2.77 -8.74 -7.63
N HIS A 136 -3.20 -8.13 -6.52
CA HIS A 136 -2.29 -7.75 -5.44
C HIS A 136 -1.60 -8.98 -4.79
N ARG A 137 -2.33 -10.09 -4.62
CA ARG A 137 -1.77 -11.36 -4.14
C ARG A 137 -0.69 -11.90 -5.10
N ARG A 138 -1.00 -11.93 -6.40
CA ARG A 138 -0.07 -12.39 -7.44
C ARG A 138 1.19 -11.53 -7.45
N GLU A 139 1.09 -10.21 -7.40
CA GLU A 139 2.28 -9.34 -7.37
C GLU A 139 3.15 -9.60 -6.15
N CYS A 140 2.53 -9.77 -4.97
CA CYS A 140 3.26 -10.10 -3.76
C CYS A 140 3.98 -11.44 -3.90
N ALA A 141 3.34 -12.44 -4.52
CA ALA A 141 3.93 -13.76 -4.76
C ALA A 141 5.05 -13.73 -5.82
N GLU A 142 4.86 -13.02 -6.93
CA GLU A 142 5.87 -12.87 -8.00
C GLU A 142 7.16 -12.22 -7.50
N ARG A 143 7.07 -11.36 -6.48
CA ARG A 143 8.23 -10.75 -5.79
C ARG A 143 8.81 -11.64 -4.67
N GLY A 144 8.31 -12.86 -4.48
CA GLY A 144 8.73 -13.76 -3.40
C GLY A 144 8.29 -13.34 -1.99
N GLY A 145 7.26 -12.50 -1.88
CA GLY A 145 6.72 -12.03 -0.59
C GLY A 145 5.87 -13.06 0.16
N CYS A 146 5.21 -12.63 1.25
CA CYS A 146 4.39 -13.51 2.11
C CYS A 146 3.35 -14.34 1.33
N CYS A 147 2.83 -13.85 0.19
CA CYS A 147 1.85 -14.57 -0.61
C CYS A 147 2.40 -15.76 -1.40
N ALA A 148 3.71 -15.80 -1.69
CA ALA A 148 4.32 -17.01 -2.28
C ALA A 148 4.59 -18.10 -1.23
N ARG A 149 4.66 -17.70 0.04
CA ARG A 149 5.00 -18.58 1.17
C ARG A 149 3.79 -18.93 2.04
N ASP A 150 2.61 -18.45 1.66
CA ASP A 150 1.36 -18.60 2.42
C ASP A 150 1.47 -18.25 3.92
N CYS A 151 2.27 -17.23 4.26
CA CYS A 151 2.46 -16.82 5.66
C CYS A 151 1.18 -16.29 6.33
N GLY A 152 0.12 -15.98 5.55
CA GLY A 152 -1.12 -15.37 6.04
C GLY A 152 -0.99 -13.90 6.48
N CYS A 153 0.24 -13.37 6.56
CA CYS A 153 0.55 -12.03 7.05
C CYS A 153 -0.16 -10.91 6.27
N CYS A 154 -0.32 -11.07 4.95
CA CYS A 154 -0.98 -10.10 4.09
C CYS A 154 -2.51 -10.12 4.19
N GLY A 155 -3.10 -11.11 4.85
CA GLY A 155 -4.56 -11.27 4.95
C GLY A 155 -5.20 -10.53 6.13
N LYS A 156 -4.37 -9.95 7.01
CA LYS A 156 -4.76 -9.43 8.32
C LYS A 156 -4.29 -7.99 8.48
N PRO A 157 -4.99 -7.17 9.29
CA PRO A 157 -4.46 -5.89 9.72
C PRO A 157 -3.09 -6.08 10.38
N ARG A 158 -2.17 -5.16 10.10
CA ARG A 158 -0.88 -5.09 10.78
C ARG A 158 -1.05 -4.57 12.21
N GLU A 159 -0.14 -4.98 13.08
CA GLU A 159 -0.08 -4.57 14.49
C GLU A 159 0.43 -3.12 14.60
N THR A 160 -0.49 -2.17 14.40
CA THR A 160 -0.21 -0.73 14.47
C THR A 160 -1.50 0.07 14.65
N GLU A 161 -1.39 1.25 15.25
CA GLU A 161 -2.47 2.24 15.37
C GLU A 161 -2.65 3.09 14.11
N ARG A 162 -1.77 2.93 13.11
CA ARG A 162 -1.88 3.64 11.83
C ARG A 162 -3.15 3.25 11.10
N PHE A 163 -3.77 4.23 10.45
CA PHE A 163 -4.96 4.01 9.61
C PHE A 163 -4.66 3.04 8.45
N PHE A 164 -3.52 3.22 7.79
CA PHE A 164 -3.08 2.37 6.68
C PHE A 164 -2.36 1.11 7.17
N LYS A 165 -3.12 0.22 7.82
CA LYS A 165 -2.61 -1.06 8.37
C LYS A 165 -2.90 -2.28 7.51
N LEU A 166 -3.56 -2.11 6.36
CA LEU A 166 -3.90 -3.18 5.44
C LEU A 166 -2.98 -3.16 4.22
N GLY A 167 -2.65 -4.34 3.69
CA GLY A 167 -1.93 -4.45 2.42
C GLY A 167 -0.81 -5.48 2.39
N HIS A 168 -0.34 -5.72 1.17
CA HIS A 168 0.73 -6.68 0.88
C HIS A 168 2.11 -6.20 1.33
N CYS A 169 3.07 -7.11 1.31
CA CYS A 169 4.46 -6.82 1.66
C CYS A 169 5.05 -5.77 0.73
N THR A 170 5.67 -4.74 1.32
CA THR A 170 6.75 -3.98 0.69
C THR A 170 8.08 -4.59 1.11
N GLU A 171 9.21 -4.03 0.70
CA GLU A 171 10.55 -4.46 1.14
C GLU A 171 10.73 -4.43 2.66
N GLU A 172 10.00 -3.56 3.33
CA GLU A 172 10.06 -3.36 4.77
C GLU A 172 9.23 -4.35 5.58
N CYS A 173 8.54 -5.31 4.94
CA CYS A 173 7.72 -6.28 5.65
C CYS A 173 8.53 -7.05 6.73
N PRO A 174 8.14 -6.98 8.01
CA PRO A 174 8.85 -7.67 9.09
C PRO A 174 8.97 -9.19 8.88
N CYS A 175 7.90 -9.84 8.43
CA CYS A 175 7.89 -11.29 8.14
C CYS A 175 8.86 -11.67 7.01
N CYS A 176 9.01 -10.82 6.00
CA CYS A 176 9.94 -11.10 4.90
C CYS A 176 11.38 -10.76 5.28
N ARG A 177 11.61 -9.68 6.05
CA ARG A 177 12.93 -9.35 6.62
C ARG A 177 13.43 -10.43 7.58
N LYS A 178 12.55 -11.03 8.38
CA LYS A 178 12.91 -12.17 9.24
C LYS A 178 13.39 -13.38 8.44
N GLU A 179 12.75 -13.67 7.31
CA GLU A 179 13.13 -14.80 6.46
C GLU A 179 14.43 -14.57 5.71
N PHE A 180 14.58 -13.39 5.09
CA PHE A 180 15.63 -13.14 4.11
C PHE A 180 16.77 -12.24 4.65
N GLY A 181 16.62 -11.66 5.84
CA GLY A 181 17.51 -10.63 6.35
C GLY A 181 17.60 -9.43 5.39
N GLU A 182 18.79 -8.82 5.31
CA GLU A 182 19.09 -7.73 4.39
C GLU A 182 19.13 -8.18 2.91
N LYS A 183 19.23 -9.49 2.65
CA LYS A 183 19.32 -10.04 1.28
C LYS A 183 18.06 -9.81 0.46
N ARG A 184 16.95 -9.39 1.09
CA ARG A 184 15.75 -8.96 0.36
C ARG A 184 16.00 -7.71 -0.50
N LEU A 185 16.90 -6.82 -0.05
CA LEU A 185 17.25 -5.58 -0.76
C LEU A 185 17.88 -5.83 -2.14
N SER A 186 18.40 -7.03 -2.42
CA SER A 186 19.03 -7.36 -3.71
C SER A 186 18.04 -7.67 -4.84
N LEU A 187 16.74 -7.84 -4.57
CA LEU A 187 15.72 -7.96 -5.62
C LEU A 187 15.39 -6.61 -6.26
N ARG A 188 15.72 -5.50 -5.59
CA ARG A 188 15.62 -4.13 -6.12
C ARG A 188 16.50 -3.90 -7.34
N ALA A 189 17.67 -4.56 -7.42
CA ALA A 189 18.57 -4.42 -8.57
C ALA A 189 18.05 -5.11 -9.84
N ARG A 190 17.05 -5.99 -9.74
CA ARG A 190 16.40 -6.67 -10.89
C ARG A 190 15.00 -6.16 -11.18
N ALA A 191 14.33 -5.64 -10.16
CA ALA A 191 13.04 -4.99 -10.25
C ALA A 191 13.16 -3.65 -9.53
N ASP A 192 13.81 -2.69 -10.18
CA ASP A 192 13.20 -1.36 -10.14
C ASP A 192 11.75 -1.63 -10.53
N ILE A 193 10.83 -1.47 -9.57
CA ILE A 193 9.46 -1.16 -9.93
C ILE A 193 9.63 0.15 -10.67
N ASP A 194 9.83 0.01 -11.97
CA ASP A 194 9.85 1.10 -12.91
C ASP A 194 8.47 1.71 -12.77
N PHE A 195 8.35 2.70 -11.87
CA PHE A 195 7.09 3.38 -11.59
C PHE A 195 6.68 4.21 -12.83
N GLU A 196 7.57 4.40 -13.81
CA GLU A 196 7.21 4.88 -15.15
C GLU A 196 6.49 3.79 -15.96
N ARG A 197 6.71 2.52 -15.62
CA ARG A 197 6.05 1.32 -16.15
C ARG A 197 5.08 0.68 -15.14
N ILE A 198 4.35 1.48 -14.36
CA ILE A 198 3.08 1.01 -13.79
C ILE A 198 2.23 0.53 -14.97
N GLY A 199 2.06 -0.79 -15.06
CA GLY A 199 1.31 -1.40 -16.13
C GLY A 199 -0.18 -1.10 -15.98
N PHE A 200 -0.88 -1.01 -17.10
CA PHE A 200 -2.34 -0.90 -17.18
C PHE A 200 -3.10 -1.85 -16.25
N LYS A 201 -2.54 -3.04 -15.97
CA LYS A 201 -3.11 -4.03 -15.04
C LYS A 201 -3.15 -3.53 -13.58
N MET A 202 -2.14 -2.78 -13.14
CA MET A 202 -2.06 -2.27 -11.77
C MET A 202 -2.95 -1.07 -11.54
N GLU A 203 -3.01 -0.15 -12.52
CA GLU A 203 -4.01 0.92 -12.51
C GLU A 203 -5.42 0.34 -12.40
N ARG A 204 -5.72 -0.70 -13.20
CA ARG A 204 -7.01 -1.40 -13.19
C ARG A 204 -7.32 -2.05 -11.85
N ALA A 205 -6.37 -2.78 -11.29
CA ALA A 205 -6.54 -3.42 -9.99
C ALA A 205 -6.78 -2.39 -8.86
N TYR A 206 -6.02 -1.29 -8.86
CA TYR A 206 -6.02 -0.33 -7.76
C TYR A 206 -7.17 0.66 -7.78
N ILE A 207 -7.58 1.12 -8.96
CA ILE A 207 -8.66 2.10 -9.10
C ILE A 207 -10.02 1.41 -9.25
N TRP A 208 -10.07 0.34 -10.05
CA TRP A 208 -11.33 -0.21 -10.56
C TRP A 208 -11.66 -1.58 -9.96
N GLY A 209 -10.70 -2.26 -9.34
CA GLY A 209 -10.90 -3.59 -8.76
C GLY A 209 -11.23 -4.69 -9.78
N ILE A 210 -10.83 -4.51 -11.04
CA ILE A 210 -11.08 -5.42 -12.18
C ILE A 210 -9.81 -5.80 -12.92
#